data_AF-A0A830B6R9-F1
#
_entry.id   AF-A0A830B6R9-F1
#
_cell.length_a   1.000
_cell.length_b   1.000
_cell.length_c   1.000
_cell.angle_alpha   90.00
_cell.angle_beta   90.00
_cell.angle_gamma   90.00
#
_symmetry.space_group_name_H-M   'P 1'
#
loop_
_entity.id
_entity.type
_entity.pdbx_description
1 polymer ?
#
loop_
_entity_poly.entity_id
_entity_poly.type
_entity_poly.pdbx_seq_one_letter_code
_entity_poly.pdbx_strand_id
1 'polypeptide(L)'
;MSHRHGPPKHQNKFAWKSHGGQKINPTELGGSLKPYSEVTGVGLRCNTKIDWKRKYGKYKPLSEPTKCQQCSKRNVRQAYHNISIMVVLRSIMFARILYA
;
A
#
# COMPACT_ATOMS: atom_id res chain seq x y z
N MET A 1 15.06 -25.60 -14.09
CA MET A 1 14.44 -24.26 -14.03
C MET A 1 15.47 -23.24 -14.52
N SER A 2 15.12 -22.35 -15.45
CA SER A 2 16.09 -21.43 -16.03
C SER A 2 16.51 -20.37 -15.01
N HIS A 3 17.69 -20.52 -14.43
CA HIS A 3 18.33 -19.55 -13.54
C HIS A 3 18.90 -18.38 -14.35
N ARG A 4 18.02 -17.63 -15.05
CA ARG A 4 18.44 -16.42 -15.76
C ARG A 4 18.86 -15.38 -14.72
N HIS A 5 20.15 -15.35 -14.43
CA HIS A 5 20.81 -14.32 -13.63
C HIS A 5 21.43 -13.31 -14.59
N GLY A 6 20.85 -12.11 -14.62
CA GLY A 6 21.30 -11.02 -15.46
C GLY A 6 20.22 -9.98 -15.63
N PRO A 7 20.60 -8.73 -15.95
CA PRO A 7 19.63 -7.68 -16.26
C PRO A 7 18.75 -8.08 -17.46
N PRO A 8 17.52 -7.51 -17.57
CA PRO A 8 16.65 -7.75 -18.71
C PRO A 8 17.37 -7.48 -20.04
N LYS A 9 17.26 -8.41 -21.01
CA LYS A 9 17.85 -8.28 -22.36
C LYS A 9 17.45 -6.96 -23.05
N HIS A 10 16.26 -6.47 -22.75
CA HIS A 10 15.76 -5.18 -23.21
C HIS A 10 15.50 -4.29 -21.99
N GLN A 11 16.44 -3.41 -21.68
CA GLN A 11 16.24 -2.38 -20.65
C GLN A 11 15.54 -1.17 -21.26
N ASN A 12 14.59 -0.61 -20.52
CA ASN A 12 13.92 0.62 -20.93
C ASN A 12 14.91 1.78 -20.91
N LYS A 13 15.04 2.52 -22.02
CA LYS A 13 15.86 3.74 -22.09
C LYS A 13 15.32 4.88 -21.22
N PHE A 14 14.02 4.87 -20.95
CA PHE A 14 13.34 5.89 -20.16
C PHE A 14 12.47 5.24 -19.08
N ALA A 15 12.39 5.87 -17.91
CA ALA A 15 11.48 5.43 -16.85
C ALA A 15 10.02 5.65 -17.29
N TRP A 16 9.18 4.62 -17.10
CA TRP A 16 7.75 4.74 -17.38
C TRP A 16 7.10 5.80 -16.49
N LYS A 17 6.37 6.73 -17.12
CA LYS A 17 5.59 7.78 -16.45
C LYS A 17 4.13 7.39 -16.46
N SER A 18 3.52 7.25 -15.29
CA SER A 18 2.16 6.73 -15.13
C SER A 18 1.09 7.56 -15.80
N HIS A 19 1.24 8.88 -15.80
CA HIS A 19 0.26 9.78 -16.40
C HIS A 19 0.60 10.21 -17.83
N GLY A 20 1.69 9.72 -18.44
CA GLY A 20 1.93 9.82 -19.89
C GLY A 20 1.66 11.18 -20.56
N GLY A 21 1.82 12.31 -19.86
CA GLY A 21 1.49 13.65 -20.38
C GLY A 21 0.03 14.12 -20.23
N GLN A 22 -0.86 13.30 -19.65
CA GLN A 22 -2.23 13.67 -19.30
C GLN A 22 -2.24 14.49 -18.00
N LYS A 23 -3.02 15.59 -18.01
CA LYS A 23 -3.29 16.37 -16.80
C LYS A 23 -4.16 15.53 -15.86
N ILE A 24 -3.65 15.28 -14.66
CA ILE A 24 -4.42 14.62 -13.61
C ILE A 24 -5.51 15.60 -13.18
N ASN A 25 -6.78 15.17 -13.20
CA ASN A 25 -7.85 16.00 -12.68
C ASN A 25 -7.57 16.27 -11.19
N PRO A 26 -7.57 17.54 -10.74
CA PRO A 26 -7.15 17.86 -9.39
C PRO A 26 -8.09 17.25 -8.33
N THR A 27 -9.33 16.95 -8.71
CA THR A 27 -10.38 16.33 -7.88
C THR A 27 -10.25 14.80 -7.74
N GLU A 28 -9.44 14.15 -8.60
CA GLU A 28 -9.20 12.71 -8.51
C GLU A 28 -8.31 12.36 -7.31
N LEU A 29 -8.43 11.13 -6.82
CA LEU A 29 -7.63 10.63 -5.70
C LEU A 29 -6.14 10.53 -6.09
N GLY A 30 -5.31 11.31 -5.40
CA GLY A 30 -3.90 11.50 -5.73
C GLY A 30 -3.62 12.77 -6.52
N GLY A 31 -4.65 13.55 -6.84
CA GLY A 31 -4.54 14.91 -7.37
C GLY A 31 -4.22 15.94 -6.28
N SER A 32 -3.98 17.18 -6.70
CA SER A 32 -3.60 18.29 -5.81
C SER A 32 -4.65 18.59 -4.73
N LEU A 33 -5.95 18.53 -5.08
CA LEU A 33 -7.04 18.82 -4.15
C LEU A 33 -7.43 17.61 -3.28
N LYS A 34 -7.06 16.39 -3.69
CA LYS A 34 -7.43 15.17 -2.99
C LYS A 34 -6.22 14.24 -2.79
N PRO A 35 -5.27 14.62 -1.91
CA PRO A 35 -4.07 13.81 -1.66
C PRO A 35 -4.43 12.46 -1.05
N TYR A 36 -3.54 11.48 -1.23
CA TYR A 36 -3.68 10.19 -0.56
C TYR A 36 -3.48 10.35 0.94
N SER A 37 -4.26 9.63 1.74
CA SER A 37 -4.02 9.51 3.17
C SER A 37 -2.67 8.86 3.46
N GLU A 38 -2.05 9.23 4.56
CA GLU A 38 -0.81 8.61 5.01
C GLU A 38 -1.00 7.10 5.25
N VAL A 39 -0.01 6.31 4.83
CA VAL A 39 0.00 4.85 5.06
C VAL A 39 0.58 4.60 6.45
N THR A 40 -0.28 4.50 7.45
CA THR A 40 0.12 4.23 8.84
C THR A 40 -0.17 2.78 9.23
N GLY A 41 0.63 2.22 10.14
CA GLY A 41 0.39 0.87 10.70
C GLY A 41 0.65 -0.30 9.74
N VAL A 42 1.46 -0.09 8.70
CA VAL A 42 1.82 -1.11 7.70
C VAL A 42 3.33 -1.33 7.72
N GLY A 43 3.79 -2.59 7.70
CA GLY A 43 5.23 -2.90 7.63
C GLY A 43 5.88 -2.46 6.31
N LEU A 44 7.20 -2.26 6.32
CA LEU A 44 7.97 -1.74 5.17
C LEU A 44 7.69 -2.46 3.84
N ARG A 45 7.61 -3.79 3.87
CA ARG A 45 7.32 -4.64 2.69
C ARG A 45 5.94 -4.38 2.09
N CYS A 46 4.98 -3.99 2.90
CA CYS A 46 3.61 -3.71 2.47
C CYS A 46 3.45 -2.24 2.10
N ASN A 47 4.14 -1.34 2.81
CA ASN A 47 4.19 0.08 2.48
C ASN A 47 4.72 0.30 1.05
N THR A 48 5.86 -0.32 0.73
CA THR A 48 6.46 -0.27 -0.63
C THR A 48 5.51 -0.74 -1.73
N LYS A 49 4.65 -1.73 -1.46
CA LYS A 49 3.62 -2.18 -2.43
C LYS A 49 2.51 -1.15 -2.60
N ILE A 50 2.05 -0.54 -1.51
CA ILE A 50 1.01 0.50 -1.56
C ILE A 50 1.54 1.73 -2.28
N ASP A 51 2.76 2.17 -1.96
CA ASP A 51 3.44 3.30 -2.60
C ASP A 51 3.64 3.06 -4.09
N TRP A 52 4.06 1.85 -4.46
CA TRP A 52 4.16 1.46 -5.87
C TRP A 52 2.81 1.59 -6.58
N LYS A 53 1.72 1.10 -5.99
CA LYS A 53 0.38 1.23 -6.59
C LYS A 53 -0.07 2.69 -6.72
N ARG A 54 0.23 3.54 -5.73
CA ARG A 54 -0.07 4.99 -5.77
C ARG A 54 0.72 5.68 -6.89
N LYS A 55 2.04 5.48 -6.92
CA LYS A 55 2.94 6.07 -7.92
C LYS A 55 2.54 5.71 -9.36
N TYR A 56 2.05 4.49 -9.54
CA TYR A 56 1.72 3.96 -10.86
C TYR A 56 0.23 4.02 -11.21
N GLY A 57 -0.60 4.74 -10.44
CA GLY A 57 -2.04 4.93 -10.73
C GLY A 57 -2.88 3.65 -10.62
N LYS A 58 -2.34 2.59 -10.01
CA LYS A 58 -3.02 1.30 -9.79
C LYS A 58 -3.67 1.19 -8.40
N TYR A 59 -3.78 2.32 -7.70
CA TYR A 59 -4.34 2.38 -6.36
C TYR A 59 -5.88 2.44 -6.44
N LYS A 60 -6.54 1.34 -6.08
CA LYS A 60 -8.01 1.28 -6.01
C LYS A 60 -8.48 1.60 -4.58
N PRO A 61 -9.17 2.73 -4.35
CA PRO A 61 -9.76 3.03 -3.04
C PRO A 61 -10.90 2.05 -2.74
N LEU A 62 -11.24 1.91 -1.45
CA LEU A 62 -12.44 1.21 -1.02
C LEU A 62 -13.63 2.17 -1.10
N SER A 63 -14.72 1.74 -1.77
CA SER A 63 -16.00 2.45 -1.71
C SER A 63 -16.71 2.21 -0.38
N GLU A 64 -16.61 0.99 0.13
CA GLU A 64 -17.20 0.57 1.40
C GLU A 64 -16.13 0.03 2.36
N PRO A 65 -16.33 0.17 3.69
CA PRO A 65 -15.41 -0.40 4.67
C PRO A 65 -15.30 -1.92 4.52
N THR A 66 -14.07 -2.43 4.47
CA THR A 66 -13.84 -3.88 4.43
C THR A 66 -13.84 -4.49 5.84
N LYS A 67 -13.99 -5.82 5.90
CA LYS A 67 -14.00 -6.59 7.15
C LYS A 67 -12.59 -6.63 7.75
N CYS A 68 -12.47 -6.24 9.02
CA CYS A 68 -11.26 -6.40 9.81
C CYS A 68 -11.05 -7.88 10.15
N GLN A 69 -9.84 -8.40 9.95
CA GLN A 69 -9.51 -9.79 10.28
C GLN A 69 -9.46 -10.05 11.81
N GLN A 70 -9.23 -9.02 12.62
CA GLN A 70 -9.12 -9.16 14.08
C GLN A 70 -10.49 -9.13 14.79
N CYS A 71 -11.30 -8.11 14.50
CA CYS A 71 -12.59 -7.91 15.19
C CYS A 71 -13.80 -8.34 14.37
N SER A 72 -13.61 -8.83 13.15
CA SER A 72 -14.67 -9.24 12.21
C SER A 72 -15.71 -8.17 11.86
N LYS A 73 -15.53 -6.93 12.30
CA LYS A 73 -16.39 -5.79 11.98
C LYS A 73 -15.96 -5.14 10.66
N ARG A 74 -16.91 -4.58 9.91
CA ARG A 74 -16.65 -3.78 8.69
C ARG A 74 -16.27 -2.34 9.05
N ASN A 75 -15.03 -2.13 9.50
CA ASN A 75 -14.53 -0.80 9.88
C ASN A 75 -13.28 -0.33 9.12
N VAL A 76 -12.69 -1.19 8.27
CA VAL A 76 -11.41 -0.87 7.63
C VAL A 76 -11.67 0.00 6.41
N ARG A 77 -11.38 1.30 6.55
CA ARG A 77 -11.57 2.30 5.49
C ARG A 77 -10.33 2.51 4.61
N GLN A 78 -9.15 2.05 5.05
CA GLN A 78 -7.92 2.19 4.29
C GLN A 78 -7.74 1.00 3.32
N ALA A 79 -7.58 1.31 2.03
CA ALA A 79 -7.43 0.28 0.99
C ALA A 79 -6.10 -0.47 1.14
N TYR A 80 -6.12 -1.78 0.95
CA TYR A 80 -4.96 -2.69 1.08
C TYR A 80 -4.40 -2.89 2.49
N HIS A 81 -5.04 -2.34 3.54
CA HIS A 81 -4.70 -2.62 4.94
C HIS A 81 -5.17 -4.00 5.42
N ASN A 82 -5.86 -4.76 4.56
CA ASN A 82 -6.15 -6.19 4.78
C ASN A 82 -5.02 -7.12 4.31
N ILE A 83 -4.03 -6.62 3.57
CA ILE A 83 -2.93 -7.44 3.02
C ILE A 83 -1.77 -7.42 4.01
N SER A 84 -1.88 -8.28 5.04
CA SER A 84 -0.82 -8.81 5.91
C SER A 84 0.15 -7.77 6.51
N ILE A 85 0.18 -7.62 7.83
CA ILE A 85 1.02 -8.49 8.67
C ILE A 85 0.49 -8.44 10.12
N MET A 86 0.23 -9.62 10.68
CA MET A 86 -0.07 -9.92 12.09
C MET A 86 1.02 -9.49 13.11
N VAL A 87 2.01 -8.66 12.76
CA VAL A 87 3.24 -8.52 13.58
C VAL A 87 3.31 -7.22 14.40
N VAL A 88 2.38 -6.26 14.29
CA VAL A 88 2.48 -5.07 15.16
C VAL A 88 1.76 -5.25 16.51
N LEU A 89 0.81 -6.20 16.63
CA LEU A 89 0.04 -6.39 17.86
C LEU A 89 0.61 -7.40 18.86
N ARG A 90 1.66 -8.17 18.51
CA ARG A 90 2.33 -9.03 19.50
C ARG A 90 3.36 -8.30 20.37
N SER A 91 3.93 -7.18 19.93
CA SER A 91 4.93 -6.46 20.74
C SER A 91 4.33 -5.57 21.83
N ILE A 92 3.12 -5.03 21.63
CA ILE A 92 2.49 -4.13 22.63
C ILE A 92 1.79 -4.92 23.75
N MET A 93 1.30 -6.14 23.47
CA MET A 93 0.65 -6.98 24.47
C MET A 93 1.64 -7.73 25.39
N PHE A 94 2.86 -8.05 24.93
CA PHE A 94 3.87 -8.68 25.80
C PHE A 94 4.51 -7.71 26.80
N ALA A 95 4.57 -6.41 26.48
CA ALA A 95 5.11 -5.40 27.40
C ALA A 95 4.24 -5.16 28.64
N ARG A 96 2.95 -5.54 28.61
CA ARG A 96 2.05 -5.42 29.77
C ARG A 96 2.06 -6.64 30.71
N ILE A 97 2.70 -7.74 30.32
CA ILE A 97 2.77 -8.97 31.13
C ILE A 97 4.12 -9.08 31.87
N LEU A 98 5.15 -8.37 31.44
CA LEU A 98 6.48 -8.39 32.08
C LEU A 98 6.74 -7.22 33.04
N TYR A 99 5.78 -6.31 33.22
CA TYR A 99 5.85 -5.17 34.16
C TYR A 99 4.61 -5.11 35.07
N ALA A 100 4.06 -6.27 35.43
CA ALA A 100 3.04 -6.46 36.45
C ALA A 100 3.48 -7.54 37.44
#